data_AF-A0A0F9MHN3-F1
#
_entry.id   AF-A0A0F9MHN3-F1
#
_cell.length_a   1.000
_cell.length_b   1.000
_cell.length_c   1.000
_cell.angle_alpha   90.00
_cell.angle_beta   90.00
_cell.angle_gamma   90.00
#
_symmetry.space_group_name_H-M   'P 1'
#
loop_
_entity.id
_entity.type
_entity.pdbx_description
1 polymer ?
#
loop_
_entity_poly.entity_id
_entity_poly.type
_entity_poly.pdbx_seq_one_letter_code
_entity_poly.pdbx_strand_id
1 'polypeptide(L)'
;MNKGIEYYKGLKESGNLVPVNGNSQNLAQGTTPIYFDWDYNLLAMRDNLAGNPPVEVIVPSDAVVAGVYVQAISAYAPHPNAAKLWMEFLYSDEGQLLWLEGYCHPIRFNDMAERSAVPQDLLDKLPPAENYAKAIFPSLDDQAAAKKAVAVNWATEMGVQ
;
A
#
# COMPACT_ATOMS: atom_id res chain seq x y z
N MET A 1 -14.71 -20.34 0.90
CA MET A 1 -13.81 -19.65 -0.04
C MET A 1 -14.46 -18.35 -0.53
N ASN A 2 -13.74 -17.23 -0.61
CA ASN A 2 -14.25 -15.98 -1.18
C ASN A 2 -13.68 -15.78 -2.60
N LYS A 3 -14.22 -14.82 -3.37
CA LYS A 3 -13.81 -14.58 -4.77
C LYS A 3 -12.32 -14.23 -4.94
N GLY A 4 -11.71 -13.56 -3.96
CA GLY A 4 -10.28 -13.24 -4.00
C GLY A 4 -9.42 -14.50 -3.94
N ILE A 5 -9.75 -15.42 -3.03
CA ILE A 5 -9.04 -16.70 -2.91
C ILE A 5 -9.27 -17.57 -4.17
N GLU A 6 -10.48 -17.57 -4.73
CA GLU A 6 -10.78 -18.25 -6.00
C GLU A 6 -9.90 -17.73 -7.15
N TYR A 7 -9.72 -16.42 -7.24
CA TYR A 7 -8.86 -15.80 -8.24
C TYR A 7 -7.39 -16.24 -8.09
N TYR A 8 -6.82 -16.16 -6.88
CA TYR A 8 -5.43 -16.59 -6.65
C TYR A 8 -5.23 -18.08 -6.84
N LYS A 9 -6.22 -18.91 -6.48
CA LYS A 9 -6.22 -20.34 -6.78
C LYS A 9 -6.16 -20.59 -8.29
N GLY A 10 -6.94 -19.85 -9.08
CA GLY A 10 -6.88 -19.90 -10.54
C GLY A 10 -5.49 -19.53 -11.09
N LEU A 11 -4.85 -18.47 -10.56
CA LEU A 11 -3.48 -18.11 -10.93
C LEU A 11 -2.46 -19.21 -10.61
N LYS A 12 -2.63 -19.88 -9.46
CA LYS A 12 -1.79 -21.02 -9.08
C LYS A 12 -1.98 -22.20 -10.03
N GLU A 13 -3.22 -22.58 -10.32
CA GLU A 13 -3.56 -23.70 -11.20
C GLU A 13 -3.08 -23.45 -12.64
N SER A 14 -3.08 -22.20 -13.09
CA SER A 14 -2.56 -21.82 -14.41
C SER A 14 -1.03 -21.68 -14.46
N GLY A 15 -0.32 -21.81 -13.33
CA GLY A 15 1.13 -21.62 -13.25
C GLY A 15 1.61 -20.16 -13.33
N ASN A 16 0.70 -19.18 -13.22
CA ASN A 16 1.03 -17.75 -13.31
C ASN A 16 1.26 -17.08 -11.95
N LEU A 17 0.93 -17.76 -10.84
CA LEU A 17 1.24 -17.28 -9.51
C LEU A 17 2.72 -17.48 -9.20
N VAL A 18 3.43 -16.38 -8.96
CA VAL A 18 4.78 -16.40 -8.41
C VAL A 18 4.68 -16.37 -6.87
N PRO A 19 5.04 -17.44 -6.16
CA PRO A 19 4.77 -17.62 -4.73
C PRO A 19 5.78 -16.88 -3.82
N VAL A 20 6.34 -15.76 -4.24
CA VAL A 20 7.28 -14.96 -3.43
C VAL A 20 6.84 -13.51 -3.38
N ASN A 21 7.18 -12.81 -2.28
CA ASN A 21 6.98 -11.37 -2.21
C ASN A 21 7.85 -10.67 -3.27
N GLY A 22 7.23 -9.80 -4.06
CA GLY A 22 7.93 -8.96 -5.02
C GLY A 22 8.79 -7.91 -4.32
N ASN A 23 9.88 -7.52 -4.99
CA ASN A 23 10.75 -6.42 -4.59
C ASN A 23 11.48 -5.90 -5.83
N SER A 24 12.25 -4.80 -5.69
CA SER A 24 12.99 -4.20 -6.80
C SER A 24 13.95 -5.18 -7.49
N GLN A 25 14.60 -6.07 -6.75
CA GLN A 25 15.55 -7.03 -7.30
C GLN A 25 14.84 -8.05 -8.21
N ASN A 26 13.73 -8.63 -7.75
CA ASN A 26 13.01 -9.67 -8.47
C ASN A 26 12.31 -9.09 -9.71
N LEU A 27 11.80 -7.85 -9.60
CA LEU A 27 11.26 -7.11 -10.73
C LEU A 27 12.36 -6.81 -11.76
N ALA A 28 13.54 -6.36 -11.33
CA ALA A 28 14.68 -6.10 -12.22
C ALA A 28 15.17 -7.35 -12.95
N GLN A 29 15.10 -8.51 -12.29
CA GLN A 29 15.44 -9.80 -12.88
C GLN A 29 14.33 -10.36 -13.80
N GLY A 30 13.14 -9.75 -13.80
CA GLY A 30 11.98 -10.22 -14.57
C GLY A 30 11.30 -11.47 -13.99
N THR A 31 11.63 -11.88 -12.76
CA THR A 31 11.03 -13.05 -12.11
C THR A 31 9.68 -12.75 -11.47
N THR A 32 9.38 -11.46 -11.20
CA THR A 32 8.05 -10.97 -10.81
C THR A 32 7.63 -9.80 -11.71
N PRO A 33 7.30 -10.03 -13.00
CA PRO A 33 7.09 -8.95 -13.97
C PRO A 33 5.78 -8.18 -13.74
N ILE A 34 4.82 -8.77 -13.04
CA ILE A 34 3.59 -8.12 -12.58
C ILE A 34 3.54 -8.28 -11.06
N TYR A 35 3.38 -7.18 -10.35
CA TYR A 35 3.38 -7.14 -8.89
C TYR A 35 2.27 -6.21 -8.37
N PHE A 36 1.52 -6.69 -7.38
CA PHE A 36 0.45 -5.93 -6.72
C PHE A 36 0.94 -5.50 -5.34
N ASP A 37 0.93 -4.19 -5.08
CA ASP A 37 1.29 -3.59 -3.80
C ASP A 37 0.61 -2.21 -3.69
N TRP A 38 0.82 -1.52 -2.58
CA TRP A 38 0.49 -0.12 -2.43
C TRP A 38 1.18 0.73 -3.49
N ASP A 39 0.48 1.76 -3.97
CA ASP A 39 1.00 2.70 -4.96
C ASP A 39 2.33 3.33 -4.50
N TYR A 40 2.43 3.74 -3.23
CA TYR A 40 3.64 4.35 -2.70
C TYR A 40 4.86 3.41 -2.76
N ASN A 41 4.67 2.12 -2.48
CA ASN A 41 5.72 1.10 -2.60
C ASN A 41 6.16 0.94 -4.06
N LEU A 42 5.20 0.88 -4.99
CA LEU A 42 5.48 0.70 -6.41
C LEU A 42 6.17 1.92 -7.03
N LEU A 43 5.76 3.13 -6.64
CA LEU A 43 6.37 4.40 -7.07
C LEU A 43 7.82 4.51 -6.57
N ALA A 44 8.04 4.23 -5.28
CA ALA A 44 9.39 4.19 -4.73
C ALA A 44 10.27 3.11 -5.40
N MET A 45 9.71 1.93 -5.67
CA MET A 45 10.41 0.87 -6.40
C MET A 45 10.79 1.30 -7.83
N ARG A 46 9.86 1.91 -8.57
CA ARG A 46 10.11 2.44 -9.93
C ARG A 46 11.28 3.42 -9.92
N ASP A 47 11.28 4.37 -8.98
CA ASP A 47 12.32 5.40 -8.91
C ASP A 47 13.68 4.81 -8.54
N ASN A 48 13.71 3.85 -7.61
CA ASN A 48 14.93 3.12 -7.24
C ASN A 48 15.54 2.33 -8.41
N LEU A 49 14.72 1.87 -9.36
CA LEU A 49 15.18 1.18 -10.55
C LEU A 49 15.73 2.13 -11.62
N ALA A 50 15.54 3.44 -11.48
CA ALA A 50 16.09 4.48 -12.35
C ALA A 50 15.84 4.21 -13.86
N GLY A 51 14.67 3.65 -14.18
CA GLY A 51 14.26 3.32 -15.55
C GLY A 51 14.90 2.06 -16.15
N ASN A 52 15.61 1.26 -15.36
CA ASN A 52 16.21 0.00 -15.81
C ASN A 52 15.94 -1.18 -14.85
N PRO A 53 15.02 -2.10 -15.20
CA PRO A 53 14.18 -2.09 -16.39
C PRO A 53 13.13 -0.96 -16.34
N PRO A 54 12.51 -0.61 -17.48
CA PRO A 54 11.36 0.30 -17.46
C PRO A 54 10.22 -0.33 -16.66
N VAL A 55 9.64 0.46 -15.75
CA VAL A 55 8.52 0.05 -14.89
C VAL A 55 7.37 1.02 -15.06
N GLU A 56 6.18 0.47 -15.29
CA GLU A 56 4.92 1.21 -15.30
C GLU A 56 4.16 0.91 -14.01
N VAL A 57 3.65 1.95 -13.36
CA VAL A 57 2.78 1.83 -12.17
C VAL A 57 1.38 2.19 -12.60
N ILE A 58 0.45 1.24 -12.49
CA ILE A 58 -0.92 1.36 -12.97
C ILE A 58 -1.88 1.22 -11.79
N VAL A 59 -2.81 2.16 -11.67
CA VAL A 59 -3.97 2.01 -10.79
C VAL A 59 -5.09 1.33 -11.59
N PRO A 60 -5.64 0.19 -11.13
CA PRO A 60 -6.74 -0.48 -11.82
C PRO A 60 -7.97 0.43 -11.99
N SER A 61 -8.60 0.38 -13.16
CA SER A 61 -9.71 1.28 -13.51
C SER A 61 -11.08 0.83 -12.98
N ASP A 62 -11.21 -0.46 -12.65
CA ASP A 62 -12.45 -1.13 -12.27
C ASP A 62 -12.72 -1.07 -10.76
N ALA A 63 -11.69 -1.23 -9.93
CA ALA A 63 -11.78 -1.02 -8.49
C ALA A 63 -10.44 -0.55 -7.91
N VAL A 64 -10.50 0.55 -7.14
CA VAL A 64 -9.37 1.05 -6.36
C VAL A 64 -9.64 0.75 -4.90
N VAL A 65 -8.89 -0.18 -4.31
CA VAL A 65 -9.00 -0.51 -2.88
C VAL A 65 -7.98 0.30 -2.12
N ALA A 66 -8.44 1.12 -1.18
CA ALA A 66 -7.59 1.85 -0.26
C ALA A 66 -7.66 1.25 1.16
N GLY A 67 -6.63 1.55 1.94
CA GLY A 67 -6.58 1.19 3.34
C GLY A 67 -5.73 2.19 4.11
N VAL A 68 -5.72 2.02 5.43
CA VAL A 68 -4.98 2.87 6.35
C VAL A 68 -4.07 2.02 7.22
N TYR A 69 -2.87 2.52 7.47
CA TYR A 69 -2.02 2.01 8.53
C TYR A 69 -2.41 2.69 9.84
N VAL A 70 -2.80 1.89 10.83
CA VAL A 70 -3.16 2.39 12.16
C VAL A 70 -1.94 2.29 13.06
N GLN A 71 -1.63 3.39 13.75
CA GLN A 71 -0.57 3.44 14.74
C GLN A 71 -1.16 3.61 16.14
N ALA A 72 -0.55 2.96 17.12
CA ALA A 72 -0.96 3.03 18.51
C ALA A 72 0.26 2.94 19.43
N ILE A 73 0.18 3.58 20.58
CA ILE A 73 1.20 3.49 21.63
C ILE A 73 0.86 2.29 22.50
N SER A 74 1.80 1.34 22.63
CA SER A 74 1.65 0.21 23.53
C SER A 74 1.41 0.69 24.98
N ALA A 75 0.43 0.10 25.65
CA ALA A 75 0.18 0.33 27.08
C ALA A 75 1.40 -0.05 27.95
N TYR A 76 2.32 -0.85 27.41
CA TYR A 76 3.53 -1.33 28.06
C TYR A 76 4.80 -0.72 27.46
N ALA A 77 4.70 0.38 26.71
CA ALA A 77 5.86 1.02 26.11
C ALA A 77 6.88 1.40 27.21
N PRO A 78 8.17 1.00 27.10
CA PRO A 78 9.19 1.37 28.08
C PRO A 78 9.50 2.87 28.06
N HIS A 79 9.18 3.55 26.95
CA HIS A 79 9.36 4.99 26.75
C HIS A 79 8.06 5.63 26.24
N PRO A 80 6.99 5.71 27.05
CA PRO A 80 5.67 6.13 26.58
C PRO A 80 5.63 7.60 26.16
N ASN A 81 6.43 8.47 26.79
CA ASN A 81 6.50 9.88 26.41
C ASN A 81 7.26 10.10 25.10
N ALA A 82 8.31 9.30 24.83
CA ALA A 82 8.99 9.32 23.55
C ALA A 82 8.05 8.84 22.43
N ALA A 83 7.28 7.77 22.68
CA ALA A 83 6.27 7.30 21.75
C ALA A 83 5.17 8.34 21.47
N LYS A 84 4.72 9.08 22.50
CA LYS A 84 3.77 10.20 22.32
C LYS A 84 4.37 11.31 21.47
N LEU A 85 5.58 11.74 21.80
CA LEU A 85 6.27 12.77 21.03
C LEU A 85 6.46 12.36 19.56
N TRP A 86 6.78 11.09 19.32
CA TRP A 86 6.88 10.54 17.98
C TRP A 86 5.54 10.58 17.24
N MET A 87 4.43 10.22 17.89
CA MET A 87 3.10 10.35 17.29
C MET A 87 2.78 11.81 16.94
N GLU A 88 3.08 12.76 17.83
CA GLU A 88 2.89 14.20 17.53
C GLU A 88 3.73 14.66 16.34
N PHE A 89 4.99 14.21 16.25
CA PHE A 89 5.84 14.51 15.10
C PHE A 89 5.25 13.94 13.80
N LEU A 90 4.85 12.67 13.79
CA LEU A 90 4.29 12.02 12.60
C LEU A 90 3.03 12.72 12.08
N TYR A 91 2.21 13.30 12.96
CA TYR A 91 1.01 14.05 12.60
C TYR A 91 1.22 15.56 12.45
N SER A 92 2.43 16.07 12.69
CA SER A 92 2.80 17.44 12.34
C SER A 92 2.85 17.65 10.82
N ASP A 93 2.85 18.90 10.36
CA ASP A 93 2.99 19.19 8.93
C ASP A 93 4.32 18.62 8.38
N GLU A 94 5.41 18.70 9.15
CA GLU A 94 6.71 18.10 8.77
C GLU A 94 6.62 16.58 8.60
N GLY A 95 6.06 15.87 9.58
CA GLY A 95 5.92 14.41 9.50
C GLY A 95 5.01 13.97 8.35
N GLN A 96 3.93 14.72 8.09
CA GLN A 96 3.02 14.43 6.98
C GLN A 96 3.67 14.70 5.61
N LEU A 97 4.51 15.73 5.49
CA LEU A 97 5.30 15.98 4.28
C LEU A 97 6.32 14.86 4.02
N LEU A 98 6.98 14.35 5.06
CA LEU A 98 7.89 13.20 4.93
C LEU A 98 7.17 11.94 4.42
N TRP A 99 5.94 11.70 4.86
CA TRP A 99 5.13 10.61 4.31
C TRP A 99 4.81 10.84 2.82
N LEU A 100 4.46 12.08 2.46
CA LEU A 100 4.14 12.44 1.09
C LEU A 100 5.35 12.34 0.15
N GLU A 101 6.54 12.72 0.62
CA GLU A 101 7.82 12.50 -0.09
C GLU A 101 8.05 11.02 -0.41
N GLY A 102 7.62 10.13 0.49
CA GLY A 102 7.58 8.68 0.29
C GLY A 102 6.38 8.18 -0.51
N TYR A 103 5.67 9.06 -1.22
CA TYR A 103 4.47 8.79 -2.04
C TYR A 103 3.21 8.39 -1.27
N CYS A 104 3.22 8.36 0.07
CA CYS A 104 2.02 8.06 0.83
C CYS A 104 1.00 9.20 0.70
N HIS A 105 -0.29 8.90 0.87
CA HIS A 105 -1.32 9.92 1.02
C HIS A 105 -1.55 10.21 2.52
N PRO A 106 -0.97 11.28 3.10
CA PRO A 106 -1.03 11.54 4.53
C PRO A 106 -2.46 11.83 5.00
N ILE A 107 -2.80 11.46 6.23
CA ILE A 107 -4.17 11.61 6.75
C ILE A 107 -4.62 13.09 6.83
N ARG A 108 -3.66 14.01 6.95
CA ARG A 108 -3.91 15.46 6.97
C ARG A 108 -3.76 16.12 5.59
N PHE A 109 -3.65 15.35 4.51
CA PHE A 109 -3.38 15.87 3.16
C PHE A 109 -4.36 16.99 2.77
N ASN A 110 -5.67 16.78 2.93
CA ASN A 110 -6.68 17.78 2.56
C ASN A 110 -6.56 19.09 3.36
N ASP A 111 -6.39 19.00 4.69
CA ASP A 111 -6.15 20.17 5.55
C ASP A 111 -4.89 20.94 5.11
N MET A 112 -3.80 20.21 4.86
CA MET A 112 -2.55 20.82 4.41
C MET A 112 -2.69 21.47 3.03
N ALA A 113 -3.40 20.84 2.10
CA ALA A 113 -3.65 21.37 0.77
C ALA A 113 -4.51 22.64 0.82
N GLU A 114 -5.58 22.65 1.61
CA GLU A 114 -6.42 23.85 1.84
C GLU A 114 -5.61 25.01 2.42
N ARG A 115 -4.65 24.73 3.30
CA ARG A 115 -3.71 25.71 3.87
C ARG A 115 -2.52 26.03 2.97
N SER A 116 -2.43 25.48 1.77
CA SER A 116 -1.28 25.63 0.86
C SER A 116 0.07 25.21 1.48
N ALA A 117 0.04 24.22 2.37
CA ALA A 117 1.20 23.67 3.07
C ALA A 117 1.86 22.48 2.34
N VAL A 118 1.31 22.05 1.21
CA VAL A 118 1.87 20.97 0.38
C VAL A 118 2.67 21.57 -0.78
N PRO A 119 3.99 21.32 -0.88
CA PRO A 119 4.80 21.74 -2.01
C PRO A 119 4.32 21.15 -3.35
N GLN A 120 4.34 21.95 -4.41
CA GLN A 120 3.85 21.55 -5.73
C GLN A 120 4.67 20.39 -6.34
N ASP A 121 5.97 20.35 -6.09
CA ASP A 121 6.85 19.30 -6.59
C ASP A 121 6.56 17.92 -5.99
N LEU A 122 5.91 17.86 -4.81
CA LEU A 122 5.40 16.61 -4.25
C LEU A 122 4.07 16.20 -4.90
N LEU A 123 3.20 17.17 -5.21
CA LEU A 123 1.94 16.90 -5.91
C LEU A 123 2.19 16.35 -7.32
N ASP A 124 3.16 16.92 -8.03
CA ASP A 124 3.51 16.55 -9.41
C ASP A 124 4.06 15.12 -9.52
N LYS A 125 4.49 14.53 -8.40
CA LYS A 125 5.02 13.17 -8.31
C LYS A 125 3.95 12.10 -8.08
N LEU A 126 2.74 12.50 -7.68
CA LEU A 126 1.65 11.58 -7.40
C LEU A 126 0.91 11.13 -8.67
N PRO A 127 0.31 9.93 -8.65
CA PRO A 127 -0.71 9.54 -9.62
C PRO A 127 -1.86 10.55 -9.76
N PRO A 128 -2.59 10.51 -10.88
CA PRO A 128 -3.74 11.39 -11.10
C PRO A 128 -4.78 11.34 -9.98
N ALA A 129 -5.31 12.49 -9.59
CA ALA A 129 -6.28 12.64 -8.51
C ALA A 129 -7.56 11.81 -8.73
N GLU A 130 -7.97 11.57 -9.99
CA GLU A 130 -9.17 10.79 -10.28
C GLU A 130 -9.06 9.33 -9.83
N ASN A 131 -7.85 8.79 -9.71
CA ASN A 131 -7.61 7.45 -9.19
C ASN A 131 -7.99 7.37 -7.72
N TYR A 132 -7.57 8.37 -6.93
CA TYR A 132 -7.85 8.46 -5.50
C TYR A 132 -9.31 8.77 -5.19
N ALA A 133 -9.98 9.58 -6.03
CA ALA A 133 -11.40 9.89 -5.87
C ALA A 133 -12.31 8.64 -5.96
N LYS A 134 -11.84 7.57 -6.61
CA LYS A 134 -12.56 6.29 -6.76
C LYS A 134 -12.20 5.27 -5.69
N ALA A 135 -11.29 5.62 -4.77
CA ALA A 135 -10.82 4.70 -3.75
C ALA A 135 -11.96 4.27 -2.82
N ILE A 136 -12.10 2.96 -2.65
CA ILE A 136 -13.03 2.33 -1.73
C ILE A 136 -12.24 1.93 -0.50
N PHE A 137 -12.69 2.38 0.67
CA PHE A 137 -12.21 1.91 1.96
C PHE A 137 -13.14 0.79 2.44
N PRO A 138 -12.69 -0.48 2.47
CA PRO A 138 -13.53 -1.58 2.94
C PRO A 138 -13.98 -1.35 4.38
N SER A 139 -15.25 -1.66 4.67
CA SER A 139 -15.76 -1.54 6.03
C SER A 139 -15.03 -2.48 7.00
N LEU A 140 -15.13 -2.23 8.31
CA LEU A 140 -14.55 -3.13 9.30
C LEU A 140 -15.13 -4.54 9.21
N ASP A 141 -16.42 -4.66 8.85
CA ASP A 141 -17.08 -5.95 8.66
C ASP A 141 -16.54 -6.67 7.41
N ASP A 142 -16.31 -5.96 6.31
CA ASP A 142 -15.70 -6.51 5.09
C ASP A 142 -14.28 -7.02 5.38
N GLN A 143 -13.48 -6.22 6.10
CA GLN A 143 -12.12 -6.60 6.49
C GLN A 143 -12.12 -7.82 7.43
N ALA A 144 -13.03 -7.87 8.40
CA ALA A 144 -13.17 -9.00 9.31
C ALA A 144 -13.59 -10.28 8.57
N ALA A 145 -14.54 -10.18 7.64
CA ALA A 145 -14.99 -11.29 6.81
C ALA A 145 -13.86 -11.79 5.89
N ALA A 146 -13.12 -10.88 5.25
CA ALA A 146 -11.97 -11.21 4.40
C ALA A 146 -10.86 -11.89 5.21
N LYS A 147 -10.49 -11.35 6.38
CA LYS A 147 -9.49 -11.94 7.28
C LYS A 147 -9.88 -13.35 7.71
N LYS A 148 -11.14 -13.57 8.09
CA LYS A 148 -11.65 -14.90 8.44
C LYS A 148 -11.57 -15.86 7.26
N ALA A 149 -11.96 -15.43 6.07
CA ALA A 149 -11.89 -16.24 4.86
C ALA A 149 -10.44 -16.65 4.54
N VAL A 150 -9.49 -15.71 4.57
CA VAL A 150 -8.07 -15.99 4.35
C VAL A 150 -7.53 -16.96 5.40
N ALA A 151 -7.78 -16.71 6.69
CA ALA A 151 -7.30 -17.58 7.77
C ALA A 151 -7.79 -19.03 7.66
N VAL A 152 -9.03 -19.23 7.19
CA VAL A 152 -9.64 -20.56 7.06
C VAL A 152 -9.21 -21.28 5.79
N ASN A 153 -9.10 -20.58 4.67
CA ASN A 153 -9.01 -21.23 3.35
C ASN A 153 -7.63 -21.08 2.70
N TRP A 154 -6.83 -20.05 3.01
CA TRP A 154 -5.63 -19.74 2.23
C TRP A 154 -4.61 -20.88 2.23
N ALA A 155 -4.23 -21.38 3.41
CA ALA A 155 -3.25 -22.48 3.51
C ALA A 155 -3.72 -23.76 2.79
N THR A 156 -5.03 -24.05 2.85
CA THR A 156 -5.62 -25.23 2.19
C THR A 156 -5.60 -25.10 0.67
N GLU A 157 -6.03 -23.96 0.13
CA GLU A 157 -6.16 -23.77 -1.32
C GLU A 157 -4.81 -23.46 -1.99
N MET A 158 -3.99 -22.64 -1.32
CA MET A 158 -2.70 -22.19 -1.86
C MET A 158 -1.57 -23.16 -1.56
N GLY A 159 -1.77 -24.08 -0.61
CA GLY A 159 -0.73 -24.99 -0.13
C GLY A 159 0.17 -24.32 0.89
N VAL A 160 0.81 -25.12 1.74
CA VAL A 160 1.84 -24.65 2.66
C VAL A 160 3.09 -24.40 1.82
N GLN A 161 3.58 -23.16 1.81
CA GLN A 161 4.95 -22.84 1.35
C GLN A 161 5.94 -23.18 2.46
#